data_AF-A0A0C5DZI2-F1
#
_entry.id   AF-A0A0C5DZI2-F1
#
_cell.length_a   1.000
_cell.length_b   1.000
_cell.length_c   1.000
_cell.angle_alpha   90.00
_cell.angle_beta   90.00
_cell.angle_gamma   90.00
#
_symmetry.space_group_name_H-M   'P 1'
#
loop_
_entity.id
_entity.type
_entity.pdbx_description
1 polymer ?
#
loop_
_entity_poly.entity_id
_entity_poly.type
_entity_poly.pdbx_seq_one_letter_code
_entity_poly.pdbx_strand_id
1 'polypeptide(L)'
;MKCRSLLPLAIFTLLLGCNASSPDEKLNDSLPDLSLEQILPKVEANPYCTPDMDSELLIGLGIRLMNEDEVLYGAGRTLLASKEIKMARSCLIMAAPHDTGSLCILGGIVGTRQNDYAKSEAFNYIAYAARKNESCAEAALYSIYNAGKLDHPPNKKLAMGWLERAARHGDQDSQQDMVRRASEQDNFPLAYAWARILDDAQTIEAVQRKMSPQQLAEGERYHTRLLSQLTPQKDIEQALRKDLIALGTGDLYYSYPEVFAGMSPAQRHAFVAQLVDMQDVYPKFHTRGQLMIYALISRLVQSTGPAVDLWQDPALHALLVDDDLEVEDAVAKAKIILAKRKR
;
A
#
# COMPACT_ATOMS: atom_id res chain seq x y z
N MET A 1 14.01 7.89 77.00
CA MET A 1 13.19 6.75 76.56
C MET A 1 12.44 7.17 75.30
N LYS A 2 12.94 6.76 74.12
CA LYS A 2 12.43 5.68 73.27
C LYS A 2 11.17 6.06 72.47
N CYS A 3 11.38 6.08 71.14
CA CYS A 3 10.44 5.66 70.08
C CYS A 3 9.24 6.59 69.80
N ARG A 4 8.84 6.89 68.57
CA ARG A 4 9.04 6.22 67.27
C ARG A 4 8.68 7.19 66.14
N SER A 5 9.46 7.09 65.07
CA SER A 5 9.10 7.40 63.69
C SER A 5 7.69 6.89 63.32
N LEU A 6 6.92 7.70 62.62
CA LEU A 6 5.88 7.23 61.70
C LEU A 6 6.02 7.96 60.36
N LEU A 7 6.45 7.18 59.37
CA LEU A 7 6.45 7.46 57.95
C LEU A 7 5.03 7.78 57.41
N PRO A 8 4.93 8.40 56.22
CA PRO A 8 3.65 8.70 55.58
C PRO A 8 3.00 7.42 55.04
N LEU A 9 1.70 7.29 55.29
CA LEU A 9 0.87 6.22 54.76
C LEU A 9 0.52 6.50 53.29
N ALA A 10 0.76 5.49 52.46
CA ALA A 10 -0.01 5.13 51.27
C ALA A 10 0.04 6.07 50.04
N ILE A 11 1.14 6.01 49.29
CA ILE A 11 1.07 5.96 47.82
C ILE A 11 1.41 4.52 47.44
N PHE A 12 0.40 3.65 47.37
CA PHE A 12 0.58 2.26 46.94
C PHE A 12 -0.68 1.75 46.23
N THR A 13 -1.05 2.39 45.12
CA THR A 13 -2.02 1.84 44.15
C THR A 13 -1.69 2.28 42.73
N LEU A 14 -0.49 1.96 42.22
CA LEU A 14 -0.14 2.14 40.79
C LEU A 14 0.91 1.10 40.33
N LEU A 15 0.81 -0.18 40.72
CA LEU A 15 1.74 -1.22 40.20
C LEU A 15 1.08 -2.61 39.98
N LEU A 16 -0.22 -2.66 39.65
CA LEU A 16 -0.90 -3.92 39.27
C LEU A 16 -1.46 -3.90 37.83
N GLY A 17 -1.03 -2.96 36.98
CA GLY A 17 -1.48 -2.85 35.58
C GLY A 17 -0.47 -3.30 34.51
N CYS A 18 0.76 -3.70 34.88
CA CYS A 18 1.88 -3.73 33.93
C CYS A 18 2.09 -5.03 33.12
N ASN A 19 1.15 -5.99 33.10
CA ASN A 19 1.35 -7.26 32.37
C ASN A 19 0.18 -7.69 31.46
N ALA A 20 -0.81 -6.83 31.21
CA ALA A 20 -1.82 -7.13 30.22
C ALA A 20 -1.30 -6.70 28.85
N SER A 21 -0.95 -7.67 27.99
CA SER A 21 -0.54 -7.38 26.62
C SER A 21 -1.63 -6.60 25.88
N SER A 22 -1.22 -5.62 25.09
CA SER A 22 -2.13 -4.82 24.28
C SER A 22 -2.88 -5.72 23.27
N PRO A 23 -4.04 -5.30 22.74
CA PRO A 23 -4.72 -6.06 21.70
C PRO A 23 -3.80 -6.39 20.51
N ASP A 24 -2.91 -5.47 20.12
CA ASP A 24 -1.99 -5.65 19.00
C ASP A 24 -0.83 -6.61 19.33
N GLU A 25 -0.34 -6.58 20.56
CA GLU A 25 0.62 -7.58 21.05
C GLU A 25 0.01 -8.98 21.02
N LYS A 26 -1.23 -9.14 21.48
CA LYS A 26 -1.94 -10.44 21.40
C LYS A 26 -2.12 -10.93 19.97
N LEU A 27 -2.35 -10.02 19.02
CA LEU A 27 -2.38 -10.35 17.60
C LEU A 27 -0.99 -10.80 17.13
N ASN A 28 0.07 -10.07 17.45
CA ASN A 28 1.44 -10.47 17.11
C ASN A 28 1.85 -11.82 17.74
N ASP A 29 1.41 -12.10 18.96
CA ASP A 29 1.63 -13.37 19.66
C ASP A 29 0.91 -14.55 18.99
N SER A 30 -0.11 -14.28 18.16
CA SER A 30 -0.80 -15.31 17.37
C SER A 30 -0.03 -15.71 16.10
N LEU A 31 1.01 -14.96 15.73
CA LEU A 31 1.81 -15.20 14.53
C LEU A 31 3.12 -15.92 14.87
N PRO A 32 3.67 -16.70 13.91
CA PRO A 32 5.00 -17.27 14.06
C PRO A 32 6.05 -16.16 14.23
N ASP A 33 7.10 -16.47 14.99
CA ASP A 33 8.29 -15.64 15.08
C ASP A 33 9.22 -15.97 13.90
N LEU A 34 9.32 -15.03 12.96
CA LEU A 34 9.97 -15.21 11.67
C LEU A 34 11.00 -14.10 11.43
N SER A 35 12.13 -14.47 10.84
CA SER A 35 13.14 -13.56 10.30
C SER A 35 13.05 -13.51 8.77
N LEU A 36 13.60 -12.45 8.16
CA LEU A 36 13.64 -12.32 6.69
C LEU A 36 14.44 -13.45 6.06
N GLU A 37 15.54 -13.87 6.68
CA GLU A 37 16.39 -14.97 6.20
C GLU A 37 15.67 -16.31 6.18
N GLN A 38 14.67 -16.51 7.05
CA GLN A 38 13.87 -17.73 7.09
C GLN A 38 12.78 -17.76 6.01
N ILE A 39 12.27 -16.60 5.61
CA ILE A 39 11.11 -16.52 4.71
C ILE A 39 11.51 -16.22 3.27
N LEU A 40 12.60 -15.48 3.04
CA LEU A 40 13.04 -15.11 1.70
C LEU A 40 13.93 -16.21 1.09
N PRO A 41 13.52 -16.82 -0.04
CA PRO A 41 14.40 -17.74 -0.74
C PRO A 41 15.51 -16.96 -1.46
N LYS A 42 16.61 -17.65 -1.76
CA LYS A 42 17.63 -17.08 -2.65
C LYS A 42 17.07 -16.97 -4.06
N VAL A 43 17.28 -15.82 -4.68
CA VAL A 43 16.86 -15.52 -6.05
C VAL A 43 18.05 -15.04 -6.86
N GLU A 44 18.04 -15.36 -8.14
CA GLU A 44 19.03 -14.88 -9.11
C GLU A 44 18.52 -13.63 -9.82
N ALA A 45 19.45 -12.82 -10.31
CA ALA A 45 19.14 -11.73 -11.22
C ALA A 45 18.38 -12.25 -12.45
N ASN A 46 17.48 -11.42 -12.98
CA ASN A 46 16.78 -11.70 -14.22
C ASN A 46 16.99 -10.53 -15.22
N PRO A 47 16.45 -10.59 -16.45
CA PRO A 47 16.67 -9.54 -17.44
C PRO A 47 16.23 -8.13 -17.03
N TYR A 48 15.37 -8.00 -16.01
CA TYR A 48 14.79 -6.73 -15.57
C TYR A 48 15.35 -6.26 -14.22
N CYS A 49 15.63 -7.17 -13.29
CA CYS A 49 16.05 -6.81 -11.95
C CYS A 49 17.29 -7.55 -11.46
N THR A 50 18.12 -6.81 -10.72
CA THR A 50 19.37 -7.27 -10.11
C THR A 50 19.42 -6.86 -8.62
N PRO A 51 20.18 -7.58 -7.77
CA PRO A 51 20.21 -7.29 -6.33
C PRO A 51 20.80 -5.93 -5.94
N ASP A 52 21.51 -5.24 -6.84
CA ASP A 52 22.10 -3.92 -6.62
C ASP A 52 21.13 -2.76 -6.93
N MET A 53 19.96 -3.06 -7.49
CA MET A 53 18.90 -2.06 -7.66
C MET A 53 18.27 -1.69 -6.30
N ASP A 54 17.85 -0.44 -6.18
CA ASP A 54 17.11 0.02 -5.01
C ASP A 54 15.67 -0.54 -4.99
N SER A 55 15.06 -0.58 -3.80
CA SER A 55 13.78 -1.24 -3.58
C SER A 55 12.61 -0.60 -4.31
N GLU A 56 12.63 0.72 -4.55
CA GLU A 56 11.59 1.42 -5.32
C GLU A 56 11.51 0.86 -6.73
N LEU A 57 12.66 0.76 -7.42
CA LEU A 57 12.71 0.22 -8.76
C LEU A 57 12.34 -1.28 -8.77
N LEU A 58 12.84 -2.05 -7.81
CA LEU A 58 12.54 -3.47 -7.70
C LEU A 58 11.04 -3.76 -7.49
N ILE A 59 10.37 -2.98 -6.64
CA ILE A 59 8.91 -3.08 -6.43
C ILE A 59 8.18 -2.69 -7.70
N GLY A 60 8.54 -1.54 -8.29
CA GLY A 60 7.93 -1.06 -9.53
C GLY A 60 7.99 -2.09 -10.65
N LEU A 61 9.17 -2.68 -10.88
CA LEU A 61 9.36 -3.73 -11.87
C LEU A 61 8.58 -5.01 -11.51
N GLY A 62 8.52 -5.38 -10.24
CA GLY A 62 7.70 -6.48 -9.76
C GLY A 62 6.23 -6.31 -10.15
N ILE A 63 5.64 -5.15 -9.85
CA ILE A 63 4.24 -4.85 -10.18
C ILE A 63 4.05 -4.73 -11.70
N ARG A 64 4.98 -4.10 -12.41
CA ARG A 64 4.93 -3.97 -13.87
C ARG A 64 4.85 -5.33 -14.56
N LEU A 65 5.66 -6.29 -14.12
CA LEU A 65 5.69 -7.66 -14.63
C LEU A 65 4.42 -8.44 -14.28
N MET A 66 3.80 -8.18 -13.12
CA MET A 66 2.47 -8.73 -12.82
C MET A 66 1.39 -8.18 -13.75
N ASN A 67 1.45 -6.89 -14.07
CA ASN A 67 0.53 -6.28 -15.04
C ASN A 67 0.71 -6.88 -16.44
N GLU A 68 1.95 -7.19 -16.85
CA GLU A 68 2.21 -7.91 -18.11
C GLU A 68 1.62 -9.33 -18.11
N ASP A 69 1.75 -10.06 -16.99
CA ASP A 69 1.12 -11.38 -16.84
C ASP A 69 -0.40 -11.30 -17.06
N GLU A 70 -1.04 -10.30 -16.44
CA GLU A 70 -2.48 -10.09 -16.57
C GLU A 70 -2.89 -9.73 -18.00
N VAL A 71 -2.12 -8.88 -18.70
CA VAL A 71 -2.39 -8.55 -20.11
C VAL A 71 -2.23 -9.77 -21.03
N LEU A 72 -1.19 -10.57 -20.82
CA LEU A 72 -0.89 -11.72 -21.69
C LEU A 72 -1.83 -12.90 -21.50
N TYR A 73 -2.28 -13.14 -20.26
CA TYR A 73 -3.00 -14.36 -19.90
C TYR A 73 -4.42 -14.12 -19.37
N GLY A 74 -4.80 -12.86 -19.16
CA GLY A 74 -6.05 -12.43 -18.56
C GLY A 74 -6.14 -12.77 -17.07
N ALA A 75 -7.17 -12.23 -16.41
CA ALA A 75 -7.47 -12.50 -14.99
C ALA A 75 -7.73 -13.99 -14.65
N GLY A 76 -7.86 -14.87 -15.66
CA GLY A 76 -8.23 -16.27 -15.51
C GLY A 76 -7.09 -17.26 -15.19
N ARG A 77 -5.81 -16.87 -15.32
CA ARG A 77 -4.66 -17.78 -15.06
C ARG A 77 -4.04 -17.61 -13.67
N THR A 78 -4.88 -17.55 -12.63
CA THR A 78 -4.41 -17.40 -11.25
C THR A 78 -3.74 -18.64 -10.66
N LEU A 79 -3.79 -19.80 -11.32
CA LEU A 79 -3.36 -21.07 -10.74
C LEU A 79 -1.91 -21.45 -11.03
N LEU A 80 -1.27 -20.87 -12.05
CA LEU A 80 0.09 -21.23 -12.47
C LEU A 80 1.01 -20.01 -12.52
N ALA A 81 2.28 -20.20 -12.14
CA ALA A 81 3.31 -19.18 -12.24
C ALA A 81 3.90 -19.12 -13.67
N SER A 82 3.48 -18.12 -14.43
CA SER A 82 4.09 -17.75 -15.71
C SER A 82 5.56 -17.32 -15.56
N LYS A 83 6.23 -17.08 -16.69
CA LYS A 83 7.59 -16.55 -16.68
C LYS A 83 7.63 -15.16 -16.06
N GLU A 84 6.66 -14.33 -16.39
CA GLU A 84 6.49 -12.95 -15.92
C GLU A 84 6.31 -12.93 -14.40
N ILE A 85 5.47 -13.81 -13.86
CA ILE A 85 5.28 -13.94 -12.41
C ILE A 85 6.53 -14.43 -11.69
N LYS A 86 7.29 -15.35 -12.27
CA LYS A 86 8.57 -15.79 -11.69
C LYS A 86 9.60 -14.65 -11.65
N MET A 87 9.64 -13.82 -12.69
CA MET A 87 10.48 -12.63 -12.73
C MET A 87 10.01 -11.58 -11.71
N ALA A 88 8.70 -11.30 -11.67
CA ALA A 88 8.09 -10.36 -10.70
C ALA A 88 8.41 -10.76 -9.26
N ARG A 89 8.20 -12.03 -8.91
CA ARG A 89 8.53 -12.60 -7.60
C ARG A 89 10.01 -12.41 -7.26
N SER A 90 10.91 -12.59 -8.22
CA SER A 90 12.35 -12.40 -7.99
C SER A 90 12.68 -10.95 -7.64
N CYS A 91 12.11 -9.98 -8.35
CA CYS A 91 12.31 -8.57 -8.06
C CYS A 91 11.77 -8.18 -6.67
N LEU A 92 10.58 -8.67 -6.31
CA LEU A 92 9.96 -8.40 -5.02
C LEU A 92 10.73 -9.05 -3.86
N ILE A 93 11.29 -10.24 -4.04
CA ILE A 93 12.16 -10.87 -3.03
C ILE A 93 13.44 -10.04 -2.82
N MET A 94 14.01 -9.47 -3.89
CA MET A 94 15.16 -8.56 -3.77
C MET A 94 14.81 -7.24 -3.06
N ALA A 95 13.56 -6.77 -3.18
CA ALA A 95 13.10 -5.55 -2.51
C ALA A 95 12.82 -5.74 -1.01
N ALA A 96 12.34 -6.93 -0.61
CA ALA A 96 11.85 -7.23 0.74
C ALA A 96 12.78 -6.88 1.92
N PRO A 97 14.11 -6.99 1.82
CA PRO A 97 15.02 -6.56 2.88
C PRO A 97 14.95 -5.07 3.22
N HIS A 98 14.51 -4.24 2.26
CA HIS A 98 14.46 -2.78 2.40
C HIS A 98 13.03 -2.23 2.36
N ASP A 99 12.06 -3.06 1.98
CA ASP A 99 10.67 -2.64 1.85
C ASP A 99 9.70 -3.78 2.17
N THR A 100 9.11 -3.73 3.36
CA THR A 100 8.17 -4.74 3.86
C THR A 100 6.87 -4.80 3.08
N GLY A 101 6.49 -3.73 2.37
CA GLY A 101 5.31 -3.73 1.49
C GLY A 101 5.42 -4.75 0.35
N SER A 102 6.63 -5.04 -0.13
CA SER A 102 6.85 -6.09 -1.14
C SER A 102 6.39 -7.48 -0.69
N LEU A 103 6.39 -7.76 0.62
CA LEU A 103 5.92 -9.02 1.18
C LEU A 103 4.39 -9.17 1.09
N CYS A 104 3.64 -8.06 1.10
CA CYS A 104 2.20 -8.10 0.81
C CYS A 104 1.95 -8.60 -0.62
N ILE A 105 2.70 -8.07 -1.59
CA ILE A 105 2.59 -8.43 -3.00
C ILE A 105 3.02 -9.90 -3.21
N LEU A 106 4.13 -10.32 -2.59
CA LEU A 106 4.57 -11.72 -2.60
C LEU A 106 3.54 -12.67 -2.01
N GLY A 107 2.94 -12.30 -0.87
CA GLY A 107 1.86 -13.06 -0.24
C GLY A 107 0.68 -13.29 -1.18
N GLY A 108 0.28 -12.26 -1.94
CA GLY A 108 -0.75 -12.35 -2.97
C GLY A 108 -0.37 -13.26 -4.15
N ILE A 109 0.85 -13.11 -4.69
CA ILE A 109 1.36 -13.94 -5.79
C ILE A 109 1.35 -15.42 -5.40
N VAL A 110 1.94 -15.75 -4.25
CA VAL A 110 2.11 -17.14 -3.79
C VAL A 110 0.78 -17.72 -3.33
N GLY A 111 -0.04 -16.94 -2.62
CA GLY A 111 -1.32 -17.39 -2.07
C GLY A 111 -2.35 -17.76 -3.13
N THR A 112 -2.27 -17.16 -4.32
CA THR A 112 -3.15 -17.47 -5.46
C THR A 112 -2.65 -18.64 -6.31
N ARG A 113 -1.33 -18.89 -6.34
CA ARG A 113 -0.66 -19.88 -7.22
C ARG A 113 -0.15 -21.11 -6.45
N GLN A 114 -1.06 -21.78 -5.74
CA GLN A 114 -0.72 -22.88 -4.83
C GLN A 114 -0.25 -24.18 -5.52
N ASN A 115 -0.32 -24.26 -6.85
CA ASN A 115 0.26 -25.37 -7.60
C ASN A 115 1.79 -25.24 -7.75
N ASP A 116 2.30 -24.01 -7.77
CA ASP A 116 3.73 -23.73 -7.89
C ASP A 116 4.39 -23.42 -6.56
N TYR A 117 3.62 -22.91 -5.59
CA TYR A 117 4.16 -22.40 -4.33
C TYR A 117 3.43 -22.94 -3.11
N ALA A 118 4.17 -23.06 -2.01
CA ALA A 118 3.63 -23.56 -0.75
C ALA A 118 2.71 -22.53 -0.09
N LYS A 119 1.56 -22.97 0.44
CA LYS A 119 0.66 -22.11 1.23
C LYS A 119 1.35 -21.50 2.45
N SER A 120 2.26 -22.24 3.08
CA SER A 120 3.06 -21.77 4.23
C SER A 120 3.98 -20.61 3.86
N GLU A 121 4.50 -20.59 2.63
CA GLU A 121 5.31 -19.46 2.14
C GLU A 121 4.48 -18.18 2.07
N ALA A 122 3.28 -18.25 1.50
CA ALA A 122 2.36 -17.10 1.40
C ALA A 122 1.99 -16.59 2.80
N PHE A 123 1.64 -17.51 3.71
CA PHE A 123 1.31 -17.16 5.08
C PHE A 123 2.50 -16.51 5.80
N ASN A 124 3.72 -17.02 5.62
CA ASN A 124 4.91 -16.47 6.28
C ASN A 124 5.23 -15.04 5.83
N TYR A 125 5.10 -14.73 4.54
CA TYR A 125 5.24 -13.35 4.04
C TYR A 125 4.20 -12.42 4.67
N ILE A 126 2.94 -12.84 4.66
CA ILE A 126 1.82 -12.07 5.23
C ILE A 126 2.02 -11.87 6.75
N ALA A 127 2.37 -12.94 7.47
CA ALA A 127 2.58 -12.87 8.92
C ALA A 127 3.75 -11.93 9.27
N TYR A 128 4.87 -12.01 8.55
CA TYR A 128 6.00 -11.11 8.77
C TYR A 128 5.62 -9.65 8.51
N ALA A 129 4.97 -9.36 7.38
CA ALA A 129 4.53 -8.01 7.01
C ALA A 129 3.53 -7.44 8.03
N ALA A 130 2.56 -8.23 8.50
CA ALA A 130 1.60 -7.79 9.52
C ALA A 130 2.27 -7.47 10.86
N ARG A 131 3.31 -8.21 11.28
CA ARG A 131 4.11 -7.85 12.47
C ARG A 131 4.85 -6.52 12.30
N LYS A 132 5.05 -6.06 11.06
CA LYS A 132 5.62 -4.75 10.71
C LYS A 132 4.57 -3.67 10.46
N ASN A 133 3.30 -3.94 10.79
CA ASN A 133 2.16 -3.04 10.65
C ASN A 133 1.79 -2.74 9.18
N GLU A 134 2.09 -3.64 8.25
CA GLU A 134 1.62 -3.52 6.88
C GLU A 134 0.12 -3.82 6.82
N SER A 135 -0.70 -2.79 6.59
CA SER A 135 -2.16 -2.87 6.63
C SER A 135 -2.72 -3.86 5.60
N CYS A 136 -2.10 -3.95 4.42
CA CYS A 136 -2.41 -4.96 3.39
C CYS A 136 -2.26 -6.41 3.90
N ALA A 137 -1.25 -6.68 4.73
CA ALA A 137 -1.01 -8.00 5.29
C ALA A 137 -1.96 -8.30 6.45
N GLU A 138 -2.29 -7.29 7.26
CA GLU A 138 -3.29 -7.41 8.31
C GLU A 138 -4.68 -7.72 7.73
N ALA A 139 -5.07 -7.04 6.65
CA ALA A 139 -6.30 -7.34 5.91
C ALA A 139 -6.28 -8.77 5.31
N ALA A 140 -5.12 -9.21 4.81
CA ALA A 140 -4.95 -10.58 4.34
C ALA A 140 -5.11 -11.61 5.47
N LEU A 141 -4.60 -11.34 6.67
CA LEU A 141 -4.81 -12.20 7.85
C LEU A 141 -6.28 -12.27 8.26
N TYR A 142 -7.03 -11.17 8.17
CA TYR A 142 -8.48 -11.22 8.32
C TYR A 142 -9.10 -12.17 7.29
N SER A 143 -8.77 -12.07 6.00
CA SER A 143 -9.30 -12.97 4.97
C SER A 143 -8.96 -14.44 5.25
N ILE A 144 -7.71 -14.71 5.67
CA ILE A 144 -7.21 -16.05 5.99
C ILE A 144 -8.00 -16.65 7.15
N TYR A 145 -8.08 -15.97 8.30
CA TYR A 145 -8.78 -16.50 9.46
C TYR A 145 -10.30 -16.40 9.34
N ASN A 146 -10.85 -15.47 8.56
CA ASN A 146 -12.29 -15.38 8.37
C ASN A 146 -12.80 -16.57 7.52
N ALA A 147 -12.11 -16.89 6.43
CA ALA A 147 -12.52 -17.95 5.50
C ALA A 147 -11.91 -19.32 5.81
N GLY A 148 -10.80 -19.37 6.55
CA GLY A 148 -10.00 -20.59 6.74
C GLY A 148 -9.20 -20.94 5.49
N LYS A 149 -8.17 -20.16 5.18
CA LYS A 149 -7.30 -20.34 4.00
C LYS A 149 -5.86 -20.67 4.42
N LEU A 150 -5.02 -21.03 3.45
CA LEU A 150 -3.59 -21.30 3.63
C LEU A 150 -3.29 -22.29 4.77
N ASP A 151 -4.12 -23.33 4.89
CA ASP A 151 -4.04 -24.39 5.91
C ASP A 151 -4.28 -23.91 7.36
N HIS A 152 -4.89 -22.73 7.54
CA HIS A 152 -5.41 -22.28 8.83
C HIS A 152 -6.93 -22.46 8.90
N PRO A 153 -7.48 -23.01 10.01
CA PRO A 153 -8.92 -23.12 10.18
C PRO A 153 -9.56 -21.74 10.38
N PRO A 154 -10.86 -21.58 10.06
CA PRO A 154 -11.58 -20.34 10.36
C PRO A 154 -11.54 -20.01 11.86
N ASN A 155 -11.20 -18.76 12.18
CA ASN A 155 -11.26 -18.19 13.51
C ASN A 155 -11.79 -16.75 13.42
N LYS A 156 -13.11 -16.59 13.54
CA LYS A 156 -13.80 -15.31 13.35
C LYS A 156 -13.34 -14.23 14.34
N LYS A 157 -13.06 -14.61 15.60
CA LYS A 157 -12.61 -13.66 16.62
C LYS A 157 -11.22 -13.10 16.27
N LEU A 158 -10.29 -13.98 15.91
CA LEU A 158 -8.95 -13.57 15.49
C LEU A 158 -9.00 -12.74 14.20
N ALA A 159 -9.83 -13.15 13.24
CA ALA A 159 -10.03 -12.43 12.00
C ALA A 159 -10.53 -11.00 12.23
N MET A 160 -11.54 -10.80 13.09
CA MET A 160 -12.04 -9.46 13.41
C MET A 160 -10.97 -8.58 14.07
N GLY A 161 -10.10 -9.15 14.90
CA GLY A 161 -8.98 -8.39 15.48
C GLY A 161 -8.00 -7.90 14.41
N TRP A 162 -7.67 -8.75 13.43
CA TRP A 162 -6.83 -8.35 12.30
C TRP A 162 -7.49 -7.33 11.38
N LEU A 163 -8.80 -7.46 11.14
CA LEU A 163 -9.58 -6.48 10.36
C LEU A 163 -9.57 -5.11 11.03
N GLU A 164 -9.82 -5.05 12.34
CA GLU A 164 -9.81 -3.80 13.09
C GLU A 164 -8.43 -3.15 13.08
N ARG A 165 -7.36 -3.95 13.19
CA ARG A 165 -5.98 -3.44 13.11
C ARG A 165 -5.65 -2.89 11.73
N ALA A 166 -5.98 -3.61 10.66
CA ALA A 166 -5.81 -3.14 9.27
C ALA A 166 -6.56 -1.82 9.03
N ALA A 167 -7.82 -1.75 9.48
CA ALA A 167 -8.64 -0.54 9.39
C ALA A 167 -8.02 0.64 10.14
N ARG A 168 -7.44 0.39 11.33
CA ARG A 168 -6.71 1.42 12.10
C ARG A 168 -5.43 1.86 11.41
N HIS A 169 -4.75 0.96 10.71
CA HIS A 169 -3.56 1.26 9.93
C HIS A 169 -3.85 1.83 8.54
N GLY A 170 -5.10 2.21 8.26
CA GLY A 170 -5.46 2.99 7.06
C GLY A 170 -5.91 2.17 5.86
N ASP A 171 -6.12 0.86 6.01
CA ASP A 171 -6.74 0.06 4.93
C ASP A 171 -8.23 0.43 4.79
N GLN A 172 -8.56 1.19 3.75
CA GLN A 172 -9.90 1.75 3.54
C GLN A 172 -10.95 0.65 3.32
N ASP A 173 -10.60 -0.42 2.60
CA ASP A 173 -11.48 -1.57 2.42
C ASP A 173 -11.81 -2.23 3.77
N SER A 174 -10.81 -2.38 4.64
CA SER A 174 -11.01 -2.88 6.00
C SER A 174 -11.87 -1.94 6.85
N GLN A 175 -11.75 -0.62 6.71
CA GLN A 175 -12.63 0.33 7.40
C GLN A 175 -14.08 0.16 6.96
N GLN A 176 -14.34 0.02 5.66
CA GLN A 176 -15.69 -0.27 5.13
C GLN A 176 -16.19 -1.64 5.62
N ASP A 177 -15.32 -2.65 5.61
CA ASP A 177 -15.64 -3.98 6.11
C ASP A 177 -15.94 -3.96 7.62
N MET A 178 -15.27 -3.13 8.41
CA MET A 178 -15.59 -2.96 9.84
C MET A 178 -17.02 -2.45 10.04
N VAL A 179 -17.48 -1.48 9.25
CA VAL A 179 -18.87 -1.01 9.29
C VAL A 179 -19.84 -2.15 8.96
N ARG A 180 -19.57 -2.85 7.85
CA ARG A 180 -20.41 -3.94 7.35
C ARG A 180 -20.49 -5.09 8.35
N ARG A 181 -19.35 -5.59 8.83
CA ARG A 181 -19.26 -6.72 9.77
C ARG A 181 -19.86 -6.40 11.14
N ALA A 182 -19.60 -5.19 11.66
CA ALA A 182 -20.21 -4.77 12.91
C ALA A 182 -21.74 -4.68 12.79
N SER A 183 -22.24 -4.19 11.66
CA SER A 183 -23.68 -4.15 11.37
C SER A 183 -24.30 -5.55 11.24
N GLU A 184 -23.62 -6.48 10.55
CA GLU A 184 -24.03 -7.89 10.43
C GLU A 184 -24.09 -8.61 11.78
N GLN A 185 -23.33 -8.14 12.77
CA GLN A 185 -23.27 -8.69 14.13
C GLN A 185 -24.15 -7.91 15.13
N ASP A 186 -25.02 -7.01 14.65
CA ASP A 186 -25.84 -6.10 15.46
C ASP A 186 -25.03 -5.23 16.45
N ASN A 187 -23.72 -5.07 16.21
CA ASN A 187 -22.85 -4.16 16.96
C ASN A 187 -22.90 -2.76 16.35
N PHE A 188 -24.08 -2.14 16.42
CA PHE A 188 -24.32 -0.81 15.85
C PHE A 188 -23.45 0.32 16.44
N PRO A 189 -23.08 0.34 17.73
CA PRO A 189 -22.11 1.31 18.25
C PRO A 189 -20.76 1.28 17.53
N LEU A 190 -20.21 0.09 17.26
CA LEU A 190 -18.95 -0.05 16.55
C LEU A 190 -19.09 0.29 15.06
N ALA A 191 -20.17 -0.16 14.42
CA ALA A 191 -20.48 0.19 13.03
C ALA A 191 -20.59 1.71 12.85
N TYR A 192 -21.26 2.38 13.79
CA TYR A 192 -21.39 3.83 13.82
C TYR A 192 -20.04 4.53 13.94
N ALA A 193 -19.19 4.06 14.85
CA ALA A 193 -17.87 4.65 15.05
C ALA A 193 -17.01 4.60 13.78
N TRP A 194 -16.98 3.46 13.09
CA TRP A 194 -16.24 3.33 11.82
C TRP A 194 -16.90 4.12 10.68
N ALA A 195 -18.22 4.20 10.62
CA ALA A 195 -18.92 5.04 9.63
C ALA A 195 -18.58 6.53 9.82
N ARG A 196 -18.37 6.97 11.08
CA ARG A 196 -17.88 8.31 11.42
C ARG A 196 -16.42 8.53 10.99
N ILE A 197 -15.56 7.52 11.11
CA ILE A 197 -14.17 7.60 10.61
C ILE A 197 -14.14 7.77 9.08
N LEU A 198 -15.02 7.07 8.36
CA LEU A 198 -15.15 7.18 6.90
C LEU A 198 -15.84 8.46 6.42
N ASP A 199 -16.42 9.25 7.33
CA ASP A 199 -17.24 10.43 7.05
C ASP A 199 -18.39 10.16 6.03
N ASP A 200 -18.94 8.94 6.06
CA ASP A 200 -20.05 8.55 5.17
C ASP A 200 -21.40 8.92 5.80
N ALA A 201 -21.90 10.11 5.49
CA ALA A 201 -23.15 10.64 6.03
C ALA A 201 -24.36 9.71 5.85
N GLN A 202 -24.45 9.02 4.71
CA GLN A 202 -25.57 8.12 4.43
C GLN A 202 -25.51 6.88 5.31
N THR A 203 -24.33 6.28 5.44
CA THR A 203 -24.12 5.11 6.29
C THR A 203 -24.24 5.46 7.78
N ILE A 204 -23.74 6.62 8.20
CA ILE A 204 -23.91 7.17 9.54
C ILE A 204 -25.41 7.23 9.88
N GLU A 205 -26.22 7.87 9.03
CA GLU A 205 -27.66 8.01 9.28
C GLU A 205 -28.37 6.64 9.32
N ALA A 206 -28.02 5.75 8.38
CA ALA A 206 -28.62 4.42 8.30
C ALA A 206 -28.36 3.56 9.55
N VAL A 207 -27.14 3.64 10.12
CA VAL A 207 -26.79 2.94 11.36
C VAL A 207 -27.46 3.61 12.57
N GLN A 208 -27.45 4.94 12.65
CA GLN A 208 -28.06 5.69 13.76
C GLN A 208 -29.55 5.39 13.95
N ARG A 209 -30.31 5.23 12.86
CA ARG A 209 -31.75 4.90 12.93
C ARG A 209 -32.04 3.56 13.63
N LYS A 210 -31.05 2.68 13.75
CA LYS A 210 -31.16 1.37 14.42
C LYS A 210 -30.70 1.40 15.88
N MET A 211 -30.21 2.54 16.37
CA MET A 211 -29.56 2.65 17.68
C MET A 211 -30.46 3.32 18.71
N SER A 212 -30.35 2.84 19.95
CA SER A 212 -30.85 3.55 21.13
C SER A 212 -29.97 4.75 21.50
N PRO A 213 -30.46 5.72 22.30
CA PRO A 213 -29.63 6.79 22.84
C PRO A 213 -28.40 6.31 23.61
N GLN A 214 -28.48 5.18 24.35
CA GLN A 214 -27.32 4.61 25.02
C GLN A 214 -26.27 4.09 24.02
N GLN A 215 -26.72 3.40 22.97
CA GLN A 215 -25.83 2.91 21.91
C GLN A 215 -25.18 4.06 21.14
N LEU A 216 -25.87 5.17 20.92
CA LEU A 216 -25.26 6.37 20.30
C LEU A 216 -24.14 6.94 21.17
N ALA A 217 -24.37 7.06 22.48
CA ALA A 217 -23.34 7.51 23.41
C ALA A 217 -22.15 6.54 23.47
N GLU A 218 -22.40 5.24 23.37
CA GLU A 218 -21.35 4.23 23.26
C GLU A 218 -20.56 4.35 21.94
N GLY A 219 -21.25 4.53 20.82
CA GLY A 219 -20.65 4.73 19.51
C GLY A 219 -19.74 5.97 19.46
N GLU A 220 -20.16 7.09 20.07
CA GLU A 220 -19.32 8.29 20.18
C GLU A 220 -18.06 8.05 21.04
N ARG A 221 -18.16 7.23 22.09
CA ARG A 221 -16.97 6.82 22.87
C ARG A 221 -16.03 5.94 22.07
N TYR A 222 -16.55 5.00 21.27
CA TYR A 222 -15.72 4.20 20.36
C TYR A 222 -15.04 5.08 19.32
N HIS A 223 -15.79 5.99 18.68
CA HIS A 223 -15.25 6.92 17.70
C HIS A 223 -14.09 7.75 18.28
N THR A 224 -14.30 8.34 19.47
CA THR A 224 -13.25 9.11 20.17
C THR A 224 -12.00 8.26 20.47
N ARG A 225 -12.19 6.98 20.84
CA ARG A 225 -11.07 6.06 21.06
C ARG A 225 -10.34 5.75 19.76
N LEU A 226 -11.07 5.45 18.68
CA LEU A 226 -10.50 5.13 17.38
C LEU A 226 -9.65 6.29 16.84
N LEU A 227 -10.09 7.53 16.98
CA LEU A 227 -9.33 8.72 16.57
C LEU A 227 -7.91 8.78 17.18
N SER A 228 -7.73 8.24 18.39
CA SER A 228 -6.41 8.19 19.04
C SER A 228 -5.52 7.01 18.61
N GLN A 229 -6.07 6.06 17.85
CA GLN A 229 -5.42 4.82 17.47
C GLN A 229 -5.23 4.67 15.96
N LEU A 230 -5.80 5.57 15.16
CA LEU A 230 -5.66 5.60 13.72
C LEU A 230 -4.26 6.06 13.33
N THR A 231 -3.71 5.45 12.29
CA THR A 231 -2.55 6.02 11.59
C THR A 231 -2.93 7.43 11.10
N PRO A 232 -2.09 8.45 11.34
CA PRO A 232 -2.34 9.79 10.86
C PRO A 232 -2.56 9.82 9.34
N GLN A 233 -3.55 10.59 8.89
CA GLN A 233 -3.89 10.72 7.47
C GLN A 233 -2.67 11.06 6.59
N LYS A 234 -1.79 11.93 7.06
CA LYS A 234 -0.55 12.29 6.37
C LYS A 234 0.38 11.09 6.13
N ASP A 235 0.45 10.16 7.07
CA ASP A 235 1.31 8.99 6.96
C ASP A 235 0.73 7.99 5.94
N ILE A 236 -0.61 7.87 5.89
CA ILE A 236 -1.33 7.10 4.86
C ILE A 236 -1.06 7.71 3.47
N GLU A 237 -1.23 9.02 3.32
CA GLU A 237 -0.95 9.75 2.07
C GLU A 237 0.50 9.58 1.62
N GLN A 238 1.45 9.63 2.57
CA GLN A 238 2.87 9.42 2.26
C GLN A 238 3.15 7.98 1.80
N ALA A 239 2.50 6.98 2.38
CA ALA A 239 2.61 5.59 1.95
C ALA A 239 2.04 5.38 0.55
N LEU A 240 0.82 5.89 0.28
CA LEU A 240 0.20 5.84 -1.05
C LEU A 240 1.06 6.53 -2.11
N ARG A 241 1.61 7.70 -1.78
CA ARG A 241 2.52 8.43 -2.66
C ARG A 241 3.78 7.62 -2.97
N LYS A 242 4.36 6.94 -1.98
CA LYS A 242 5.52 6.07 -2.17
C LYS A 242 5.20 4.93 -3.15
N ASP A 243 4.02 4.31 -3.04
CA ASP A 243 3.59 3.25 -3.95
C ASP A 243 3.39 3.76 -5.37
N LEU A 244 2.78 4.93 -5.56
CA LEU A 244 2.63 5.58 -6.86
C LEU A 244 3.99 5.89 -7.51
N ILE A 245 4.97 6.33 -6.72
CA ILE A 245 6.33 6.57 -7.22
C ILE A 245 7.00 5.26 -7.67
N ALA A 246 6.89 4.20 -6.88
CA ALA A 246 7.43 2.89 -7.26
C ALA A 246 6.80 2.38 -8.56
N LEU A 247 5.47 2.49 -8.68
CA LEU A 247 4.73 2.15 -9.91
C LEU A 247 5.24 2.94 -11.12
N GLY A 248 5.23 4.27 -11.04
CA GLY A 248 5.70 5.13 -12.13
C GLY A 248 7.17 4.89 -12.50
N THR A 249 8.01 4.60 -11.50
CA THR A 249 9.43 4.25 -11.70
C THR A 249 9.57 2.94 -12.47
N GLY A 250 8.85 1.89 -12.06
CA GLY A 250 8.85 0.60 -12.74
C GLY A 250 8.37 0.69 -14.18
N ASP A 251 7.34 1.49 -14.43
CA ASP A 251 6.77 1.68 -15.77
C ASP A 251 7.72 2.38 -16.72
N LEU A 252 8.27 3.51 -16.27
CA LEU A 252 9.24 4.26 -17.05
C LEU A 252 10.50 3.44 -17.30
N TYR A 253 11.01 2.73 -16.29
CA TYR A 253 12.20 1.91 -16.46
C TYR A 253 11.98 0.75 -17.43
N TYR A 254 10.82 0.07 -17.33
CA TYR A 254 10.50 -1.07 -18.19
C TYR A 254 10.28 -0.66 -19.64
N SER A 255 9.51 0.40 -19.87
CA SER A 255 9.08 0.80 -21.21
C SER A 255 10.07 1.76 -21.90
N TYR A 256 10.70 2.65 -21.13
CA TYR A 256 11.55 3.74 -21.64
C TYR A 256 12.77 4.01 -20.72
N PRO A 257 13.69 3.04 -20.55
CA PRO A 257 14.81 3.15 -19.61
C PRO A 257 15.72 4.36 -19.86
N GLU A 258 15.75 4.89 -21.09
CA GLU A 258 16.49 6.10 -21.45
C GLU A 258 16.02 7.36 -20.72
N VAL A 259 14.79 7.38 -20.22
CA VAL A 259 14.28 8.47 -19.36
C VAL A 259 15.20 8.69 -18.18
N PHE A 260 15.76 7.61 -17.61
CA PHE A 260 16.63 7.65 -16.45
C PHE A 260 18.13 7.65 -16.77
N ALA A 261 18.52 7.75 -18.05
CA ALA A 261 19.92 7.76 -18.45
C ALA A 261 20.72 8.85 -17.71
N GLY A 262 21.75 8.42 -16.98
CA GLY A 262 22.64 9.29 -16.20
C GLY A 262 22.09 9.75 -14.85
N MET A 263 20.90 9.29 -14.42
CA MET A 263 20.35 9.60 -13.10
C MET A 263 20.85 8.61 -12.05
N SER A 264 21.23 9.12 -10.87
CA SER A 264 21.33 8.33 -9.65
C SER A 264 19.95 7.92 -9.13
N PRO A 265 19.84 6.90 -8.25
CA PRO A 265 18.55 6.53 -7.64
C PRO A 265 17.81 7.70 -6.98
N ALA A 266 18.54 8.59 -6.27
CA ALA A 266 17.93 9.76 -5.64
C ALA A 266 17.38 10.77 -6.66
N GLN A 267 18.06 10.96 -7.79
CA GLN A 267 17.57 11.84 -8.87
C GLN A 267 16.37 11.22 -9.58
N ARG A 268 16.38 9.90 -9.79
CA ARG A 268 15.24 9.16 -10.36
C ARG A 268 14.01 9.28 -9.47
N HIS A 269 14.16 9.03 -8.17
CA HIS A 269 13.11 9.21 -7.18
C HIS A 269 12.55 10.64 -7.24
N ALA A 270 13.41 11.66 -7.14
CA ALA A 270 12.97 13.06 -7.17
C ALA A 270 12.22 13.42 -8.46
N PHE A 271 12.68 12.90 -9.60
CA PHE A 271 12.02 13.11 -10.89
C PHE A 271 10.62 12.50 -10.90
N VAL A 272 10.47 11.22 -10.55
CA VAL A 272 9.16 10.53 -10.57
C VAL A 272 8.23 11.09 -9.49
N ALA A 273 8.76 11.41 -8.32
CA ALA A 273 8.03 12.09 -7.24
C ALA A 273 7.39 13.39 -7.71
N GLN A 274 8.14 14.21 -8.46
CA GLN A 274 7.59 15.43 -9.06
C GLN A 274 6.44 15.11 -10.03
N LEU A 275 6.55 14.04 -10.83
CA LEU A 275 5.47 13.63 -11.76
C LEU A 275 4.20 13.23 -11.02
N VAL A 276 4.32 12.46 -9.94
CA VAL A 276 3.19 12.07 -9.10
C VAL A 276 2.53 13.29 -8.47
N ASP A 277 3.32 14.22 -7.93
CA ASP A 277 2.80 15.47 -7.34
C ASP A 277 2.05 16.34 -8.36
N MET A 278 2.38 16.25 -9.65
CA MET A 278 1.65 16.99 -10.69
C MET A 278 0.19 16.52 -10.81
N GLN A 279 -0.13 15.27 -10.49
CA GLN A 279 -1.49 14.72 -10.61
C GLN A 279 -2.46 15.41 -9.64
N ASP A 280 -1.96 15.80 -8.45
CA ASP A 280 -2.74 16.57 -7.47
C ASP A 280 -3.01 18.01 -7.93
N VAL A 281 -2.06 18.60 -8.67
CA VAL A 281 -2.16 19.99 -9.16
C VAL A 281 -3.03 20.08 -10.41
N TYR A 282 -3.02 19.05 -11.26
CA TYR A 282 -3.69 19.03 -12.56
C TYR A 282 -4.67 17.86 -12.65
N PRO A 283 -5.95 18.02 -12.25
CA PRO A 283 -6.91 16.90 -12.19
C PRO A 283 -7.18 16.19 -13.53
N LYS A 284 -6.87 16.83 -14.67
CA LYS A 284 -6.95 16.20 -16.00
C LYS A 284 -5.72 15.33 -16.32
N PHE A 285 -4.65 15.45 -15.56
CA PHE A 285 -3.43 14.66 -15.64
C PHE A 285 -3.49 13.57 -14.59
N HIS A 286 -4.10 12.44 -14.95
CA HIS A 286 -4.51 11.43 -13.97
C HIS A 286 -4.31 10.00 -14.48
N THR A 287 -4.01 9.82 -15.77
CA THR A 287 -3.76 8.49 -16.32
C THR A 287 -2.28 8.12 -16.25
N ARG A 288 -2.02 6.81 -16.18
CA ARG A 288 -0.67 6.23 -16.27
C ARG A 288 0.02 6.57 -17.60
N GLY A 289 -0.74 6.64 -18.69
CA GLY A 289 -0.27 7.06 -20.02
C GLY A 289 0.23 8.50 -20.02
N GLN A 290 -0.54 9.41 -19.44
CA GLN A 290 -0.16 10.82 -19.32
C GLN A 290 1.14 11.00 -18.52
N LEU A 291 1.32 10.25 -17.41
CA LEU A 291 2.56 10.27 -16.65
C LEU A 291 3.77 9.91 -17.52
N MET A 292 3.65 8.86 -18.34
CA MET A 292 4.69 8.45 -19.28
C MET A 292 4.97 9.52 -20.34
N ILE A 293 3.92 10.10 -20.94
CA ILE A 293 4.03 11.18 -21.92
C ILE A 293 4.79 12.37 -21.32
N TYR A 294 4.39 12.82 -20.13
CA TYR A 294 5.04 13.94 -19.46
C TYR A 294 6.52 13.66 -19.21
N ALA A 295 6.85 12.46 -18.71
CA ALA A 295 8.23 12.08 -18.42
C ALA A 295 9.10 12.15 -19.69
N LEU A 296 8.61 11.58 -20.79
CA LEU A 296 9.32 11.53 -22.08
C LEU A 296 9.49 12.93 -22.68
N ILE A 297 8.44 13.74 -22.70
CA ILE A 297 8.51 15.10 -23.21
C ILE A 297 9.42 15.97 -22.33
N SER A 298 9.40 15.80 -21.01
CA SER A 298 10.29 16.52 -20.08
C SER A 298 11.76 16.26 -20.39
N ARG A 299 12.13 14.99 -20.62
CA ARG A 299 13.50 14.62 -21.02
C ARG A 299 13.86 15.13 -22.40
N LEU A 300 12.93 15.12 -23.33
CA LEU A 300 13.12 15.72 -24.65
C LEU A 300 13.36 17.23 -24.56
N VAL A 301 12.61 17.96 -23.73
CA VAL A 301 12.83 19.40 -23.51
C VAL A 301 14.22 19.66 -22.92
N GLN A 302 14.60 18.92 -21.88
CA GLN A 302 15.92 19.05 -21.24
C GLN A 302 17.08 18.84 -22.23
N SER A 303 16.90 17.97 -23.23
CA SER A 303 17.91 17.70 -24.27
C SER A 303 17.84 18.63 -25.48
N THR A 304 16.78 19.44 -25.63
CA THR A 304 16.53 20.20 -26.85
C THR A 304 16.74 21.71 -26.75
N GLY A 305 16.89 22.35 -25.59
CA GLY A 305 17.26 23.77 -25.54
C GLY A 305 16.72 24.51 -24.32
N PRO A 306 16.31 25.81 -24.43
CA PRO A 306 15.92 26.60 -23.27
C PRO A 306 14.77 25.94 -22.51
N ALA A 307 14.76 26.12 -21.19
CA ALA A 307 13.76 25.53 -20.31
C ALA A 307 12.34 25.89 -20.80
N VAL A 308 11.59 24.88 -21.25
CA VAL A 308 10.16 25.00 -21.57
C VAL A 308 9.39 24.40 -20.40
N ASP A 309 8.54 25.21 -19.78
CA ASP A 309 7.54 24.70 -18.85
C ASP A 309 6.40 24.06 -19.66
N LEU A 310 6.26 22.75 -19.54
CA LEU A 310 5.26 21.97 -20.28
C LEU A 310 3.83 22.42 -20.00
N TRP A 311 3.56 22.94 -18.80
CA TRP A 311 2.23 23.37 -18.39
C TRP A 311 1.88 24.76 -18.90
N GLN A 312 2.88 25.62 -19.12
CA GLN A 312 2.69 26.97 -19.65
C GLN A 312 2.68 27.00 -21.19
N ASP A 313 2.99 25.88 -21.82
CA ASP A 313 3.01 25.73 -23.26
C ASP A 313 1.67 25.15 -23.76
N PRO A 314 0.81 25.95 -24.43
CA PRO A 314 -0.51 25.47 -24.83
C PRO A 314 -0.47 24.25 -25.77
N ALA A 315 0.56 24.15 -26.61
CA ALA A 315 0.66 23.07 -27.60
C ALA A 315 1.15 21.77 -26.97
N LEU A 316 2.06 21.84 -25.99
CA LEU A 316 2.52 20.65 -25.25
C LEU A 316 1.50 20.25 -24.19
N HIS A 317 0.91 21.21 -23.47
CA HIS A 317 -0.16 20.97 -22.52
C HIS A 317 -1.35 20.25 -23.15
N ALA A 318 -1.75 20.63 -24.37
CA ALA A 318 -2.81 19.93 -25.09
C ALA A 318 -2.54 18.43 -25.32
N LEU A 319 -1.27 18.02 -25.43
CA LEU A 319 -0.89 16.60 -25.53
C LEU A 319 -0.97 15.88 -24.18
N LEU A 320 -0.79 16.61 -23.08
CA LEU A 320 -0.75 16.05 -21.72
C LEU A 320 -2.13 15.80 -21.11
N VAL A 321 -3.16 16.47 -21.61
CA VAL A 321 -4.55 16.36 -21.11
C VAL A 321 -5.47 15.64 -22.09
N ASP A 322 -4.92 15.04 -23.14
CA ASP A 322 -5.64 14.21 -24.09
C ASP A 322 -5.60 12.76 -23.58
N ASP A 323 -6.73 12.28 -23.07
CA ASP A 323 -6.85 10.94 -22.47
C ASP A 323 -6.80 9.82 -23.53
N ASP A 324 -7.09 10.13 -24.79
CA ASP A 324 -7.15 9.17 -25.90
C ASP A 324 -5.82 9.06 -26.66
N LEU A 325 -4.82 9.86 -26.28
CA LEU A 325 -3.57 9.95 -27.01
C LEU A 325 -2.56 8.91 -26.54
N GLU A 326 -2.19 8.00 -27.44
CA GLU A 326 -1.13 7.02 -27.22
C GLU A 326 0.23 7.70 -26.97
N VAL A 327 1.07 7.05 -26.15
CA VAL A 327 2.32 7.62 -25.65
C VAL A 327 3.28 7.98 -26.80
N GLU A 328 3.46 7.06 -27.74
CA GLU A 328 4.35 7.24 -28.89
C GLU A 328 3.91 8.39 -29.79
N ASP A 329 2.60 8.53 -30.01
CA ASP A 329 2.01 9.57 -30.84
C ASP A 329 2.14 10.94 -30.18
N ALA A 330 1.92 11.03 -28.86
CA ALA A 330 2.14 12.25 -28.11
C ALA A 330 3.61 12.70 -28.19
N VAL A 331 4.55 11.79 -27.99
CA VAL A 331 5.99 12.09 -28.06
C VAL A 331 6.42 12.49 -29.47
N ALA A 332 5.88 11.84 -30.51
CA ALA A 332 6.15 12.22 -31.90
C ALA A 332 5.63 13.65 -32.21
N LYS A 333 4.41 13.99 -31.79
CA LYS A 333 3.85 15.34 -31.92
C LYS A 333 4.68 16.38 -31.15
N ALA A 334 5.11 16.06 -29.93
CA ALA A 334 5.95 16.94 -29.12
C ALA A 334 7.30 17.24 -29.79
N LYS A 335 7.96 16.24 -30.40
CA LYS A 335 9.20 16.44 -31.18
C LYS A 335 9.01 17.46 -32.30
N ILE A 336 7.89 17.41 -33.02
CA ILE A 336 7.57 18.35 -34.10
C ILE A 336 7.37 19.77 -33.54
N ILE A 337 6.64 19.91 -32.43
CA ILE A 337 6.40 21.20 -31.76
C ILE A 337 7.73 21.83 -31.32
N LEU A 338 8.59 21.06 -30.65
CA LEU A 338 9.89 21.54 -30.15
C LEU A 338 10.86 21.87 -31.29
N ALA A 339 10.87 21.10 -32.38
CA ALA A 339 11.71 21.37 -33.54
C ALA A 339 11.34 22.69 -34.24
N LYS A 340 10.05 23.06 -34.29
CA LYS A 340 9.60 24.34 -34.86
C LYS A 340 10.11 25.55 -34.08
N ARG A 341 10.43 25.40 -32.79
CA ARG A 341 10.91 26.48 -31.91
C ARG A 341 12.39 26.74 -31.98
N LYS A 342 13.16 25.80 -32.52
CA LYS A 342 14.59 25.96 -32.77
C LYS A 342 14.89 26.82 -34.01
N ARG A 343 13.87 27.13 -34.81
CA ARG A 343 13.96 27.92 -36.03
C ARG A 343 13.51 29.35 -35.77
#